data_AF-A0A1M5TG05-F1
#
_entry.id   AF-A0A1M5TG05-F1
#
_cell.length_a   1.000
_cell.length_b   1.000
_cell.length_c   1.000
_cell.angle_alpha   90.00
_cell.angle_beta   90.00
_cell.angle_gamma   90.00
#
_symmetry.space_group_name_H-M   'P 1'
#
loop_
_entity.id
_entity.type
_entity.pdbx_description
1 polymer ?
#
loop_
_entity_poly.entity_id
_entity_poly.type
_entity_poly.pdbx_seq_one_letter_code
_entity_poly.pdbx_strand_id
1 'polypeptide(L)' 'MGGIDEISIQDIKAYGEEKFLKEITEEFKENKYQPKPVKRVYIPKKDGSKRPLGIPIIKDRIIQINREVA' A
#
# COMPACT_ATOMS: atom_id res chain seq x y z
N MET A 1 -4.38 -5.59 8.36
CA MET A 1 -3.71 -6.29 7.24
C MET A 1 -3.87 -5.45 5.98
N GLY A 2 -2.76 -5.09 5.34
CA GLY A 2 -2.73 -4.17 4.21
C GLY A 2 -2.55 -4.88 2.87
N GLY A 3 -3.38 -4.54 1.89
CA GLY A 3 -3.23 -4.96 0.50
C GLY A 3 -3.13 -6.48 0.29
N ILE A 4 -2.48 -6.87 -0.82
CA ILE A 4 -2.27 -8.28 -1.20
C ILE A 4 -1.11 -8.93 -0.45
N ASP A 5 -0.21 -8.13 0.12
CA ASP A 5 1.00 -8.58 0.83
C ASP A 5 0.73 -8.95 2.30
N GLU A 6 -0.50 -8.70 2.76
CA GLU A 6 -1.01 -8.98 4.11
C GLU A 6 -0.28 -8.27 5.27
N ILE A 7 0.84 -7.59 5.01
CA ILE A 7 1.59 -6.77 5.97
C ILE A 7 0.69 -5.74 6.65
N SER A 8 0.71 -5.72 7.97
CA SER A 8 0.02 -4.74 8.81
C SER A 8 0.97 -3.63 9.30
N ILE A 9 0.40 -2.56 9.84
CA ILE A 9 1.17 -1.48 10.46
C ILE A 9 1.97 -1.99 11.67
N GLN A 10 1.45 -3.00 12.39
CA GLN A 10 2.15 -3.61 13.51
C GLN A 10 3.40 -4.37 13.05
N ASP A 11 3.33 -5.05 11.92
CA ASP A 11 4.49 -5.74 11.33
C ASP A 11 5.57 -4.73 10.93
N ILE A 12 5.19 -3.59 10.37
CA ILE A 12 6.13 -2.50 10.03
C ILE A 12 6.78 -1.93 11.29
N LYS A 13 6.00 -1.70 12.35
CA LYS A 13 6.54 -1.23 13.64
C LYS A 13 7.52 -2.23 14.25
N ALA A 14 7.21 -3.52 14.19
CA ALA A 14 8.09 -4.59 14.67
C ALA A 14 9.37 -4.71 13.82
N TYR A 15 9.26 -4.50 12.50
CA TYR A 15 10.38 -4.51 11.56
C TYR A 15 11.28 -3.27 11.67
N GLY A 16 10.72 -2.15 12.13
CA GLY A 16 11.38 -0.85 12.25
C GLY A 16 10.94 0.11 11.15
N GLU A 17 10.24 1.17 11.55
CA GLU A 17 9.64 2.16 10.63
C GLU A 17 10.71 2.87 9.78
N GLU A 18 11.81 3.29 10.40
CA GLU A 18 12.90 3.98 9.70
C GLU A 18 13.57 3.11 8.64
N LYS A 19 13.82 1.84 8.97
CA LYS A 19 14.43 0.88 8.04
C LYS A 19 13.51 0.65 6.84
N PHE A 20 12.23 0.42 7.11
CA PHE A 20 11.21 0.22 6.07
C PHE A 20 11.10 1.42 5.13
N LEU A 21 11.04 2.64 5.67
CA LEU A 21 10.98 3.88 4.88
C LEU A 21 12.25 4.09 4.05
N LYS A 22 13.42 3.78 4.61
CA LYS A 22 14.69 3.89 3.92
C LYS A 22 14.75 2.94 2.71
N GLU A 23 14.38 1.68 2.90
CA GLU A 23 14.33 0.68 1.83
C GLU A 23 13.39 1.13 0.69
N ILE A 24 12.18 1.61 1.02
CA ILE A 24 11.23 2.12 0.01
C ILE A 24 11.82 3.31 -0.76
N THR A 25 12.49 4.22 -0.05
CA THR A 25 13.09 5.41 -0.66
C THR A 25 14.24 5.04 -1.59
N GLU A 26 15.07 4.07 -1.19
CA GLU A 26 16.16 3.54 -2.01
C GLU A 26 15.62 2.82 -3.25
N GLU A 27 14.64 1.91 -3.10
CA GLU A 27 13.98 1.22 -4.22
C GLU A 27 13.34 2.21 -5.22
N PHE A 28 12.75 3.29 -4.71
CA PHE A 28 12.14 4.34 -5.54
C PHE A 28 13.20 5.17 -6.28
N LYS A 29 14.26 5.61 -5.60
CA LYS A 29 15.37 6.36 -6.20
C LYS A 29 16.10 5.56 -7.27
N GLU A 30 16.28 4.26 -7.06
CA GLU A 30 16.93 3.36 -8.01
C GLU A 30 16.00 2.94 -9.17
N ASN A 31 14.76 3.44 -9.23
CA ASN A 31 13.72 3.02 -10.20
C ASN A 31 13.48 1.50 -10.20
N LYS A 32 13.79 0.81 -9.10
CA LYS A 32 13.56 -0.63 -8.93
C LYS A 32 12.18 -0.94 -8.36
N TYR A 33 11.50 0.06 -7.86
CA TYR A 33 10.17 -0.09 -7.29
C TYR A 33 9.15 -0.55 -8.35
N GLN A 34 8.51 -1.69 -8.09
CA GLN A 34 7.42 -2.23 -8.90
C GLN A 34 6.12 -2.26 -8.08
N PRO A 35 5.08 -1.51 -8.50
CA PRO A 35 3.81 -1.49 -7.79
C PRO A 35 3.14 -2.86 -7.85
N LYS A 36 2.51 -3.26 -6.73
CA LYS A 36 1.80 -4.55 -6.64
C LYS A 36 0.34 -4.40 -7.05
N PRO A 37 -0.32 -5.47 -7.53
CA PRO A 37 -1.75 -5.43 -7.79
C PRO A 37 -2.55 -5.11 -6.52
N VAL A 38 -3.58 -4.27 -6.67
CA VAL A 38 -4.46 -3.88 -5.54
C VAL A 38 -5.38 -5.03 -5.13
N LYS A 39 -5.60 -5.20 -3.83
CA LYS A 39 -6.55 -6.18 -3.30
C LYS A 39 -7.98 -5.67 -3.54
N ARG A 40 -8.78 -6.43 -4.28
CA ARG A 40 -10.20 -6.09 -4.52
C ARG A 40 -11.07 -6.57 -3.35
N VAL A 41 -11.81 -5.64 -2.76
CA VAL A 41 -12.82 -5.91 -1.72
C VAL A 41 -14.15 -5.35 -2.19
N TYR A 42 -15.24 -6.06 -1.94
CA TYR A 42 -16.58 -5.62 -2.31
C TYR A 42 -17.35 -5.16 -1.09
N ILE A 43 -17.75 -3.89 -1.08
CA ILE A 43 -18.58 -3.32 0.00
C ILE A 43 -20.05 -3.33 -0.47
N PRO A 44 -20.97 -3.97 0.29
CA PRO A 44 -22.39 -3.97 -0.06
C PRO A 44 -22.99 -2.56 0.09
N LYS A 45 -23.80 -2.14 -0.89
CA LYS A 45 -24.65 -0.95 -0.78
C LYS A 45 -26.03 -1.32 -0.21
N LYS A 46 -26.76 -0.32 0.28
CA LYS A 46 -28.16 -0.48 0.73
C LYS A 46 -29.09 -1.03 -0.38
N ASP A 47 -28.75 -0.77 -1.63
CA ASP A 47 -29.50 -1.17 -2.83
C ASP A 47 -29.18 -2.60 -3.33
N GLY A 48 -28.33 -3.36 -2.61
CA GLY A 48 -27.95 -4.74 -2.98
C GLY A 48 -26.81 -4.84 -3.99
N SER A 49 -26.48 -3.77 -4.70
CA SER A 49 -25.28 -3.67 -5.54
C SER A 49 -23.98 -3.59 -4.69
N LYS A 50 -22.85 -4.02 -5.26
CA LYS A 50 -21.53 -4.01 -4.59
C LYS A 50 -20.63 -2.91 -5.16
N ARG A 51 -19.99 -2.12 -4.30
CA ARG A 51 -18.93 -1.19 -4.71
C ARG A 51 -17.58 -1.91 -4.64
N PRO A 52 -16.84 -2.01 -5.75
CA PRO A 52 -15.47 -2.50 -5.70
C PRO A 52 -14.57 -1.44 -5.02
N LEU A 53 -13.79 -1.87 -4.04
CA LEU A 53 -12.73 -1.10 -3.40
C LEU A 53 -11.39 -1.74 -3.74
N GLY A 54 -10.46 -0.93 -4.26
CA GLY A 54 -9.07 -1.32 -4.43
C GLY A 54 -8.28 -0.95 -3.18
N ILE A 55 -7.72 -1.94 -2.50
CA ILE A 55 -6.88 -1.75 -1.33
C ILE A 55 -5.41 -1.96 -1.76
N PRO A 56 -4.63 -0.88 -2.00
CA PRO A 56 -3.20 -1.00 -2.27
C PRO A 56 -2.43 -1.46 -1.02
N ILE A 57 -1.22 -1.99 -1.24
CA ILE A 57 -0.28 -2.31 -0.16
C ILE A 57 0.24 -1.02 0.49
N ILE A 58 0.85 -1.15 1.67
CA ILE A 58 1.30 0.02 2.45
C ILE A 58 2.42 0.77 1.71
N LYS A 59 3.37 0.05 1.08
CA LYS A 59 4.44 0.67 0.25
C LYS A 59 3.87 1.58 -0.84
N ASP A 60 2.90 1.07 -1.60
CA ASP A 60 2.26 1.79 -2.71
C ASP A 60 1.53 3.05 -2.23
N ARG A 61 0.89 3.02 -1.05
CA ARG A 61 0.25 4.21 -0.48
C ARG A 61 1.27 5.29 -0.15
N ILE A 62 2.41 4.92 0.42
CA ILE A 62 3.49 5.86 0.78
C ILE A 62 4.02 6.53 -0.49
N ILE A 63 4.26 5.75 -1.55
CA ILE A 63 4.78 6.28 -2.81
C ILE A 63 3.74 7.14 -3.52
N GLN A 64 2.46 6.74 -3.53
CA GLN A 64 1.38 7.53 -4.13
C GLN A 64 1.27 8.92 -3.49
N ILE A 65 1.30 9.00 -2.16
CA ILE A 65 1.26 10.28 -1.43
C ILE A 65 2.46 11.15 -1.80
N ASN A 66 3.67 10.57 -1.88
CA ASN A 66 4.88 11.34 -2.22
C ASN A 66 4.93 11.79 -3.69
N ARG A 67 4.19 11.12 -4.60
CA ARG A 67 4.15 11.48 -6.03
C ARG A 67 3.27 12.69 -6.33
N GLU A 68 2.33 13.04 -5.44
CA GLU A 68 1.40 14.17 -5.63
C GLU A 68 1.99 15.53 -5.15
N VAL A 69 3.21 15.56 -4.61
CA VAL A 69 3.86 16.79 -4.08
C VAL A 69 5.00 17.30 -4.99
N ALA A 70 4.98 16.92 -6.27
CA ALA A 70 5.95 17.37 -7.29
C ALA A 70 5.29 18.21 -8.37
#